data_AF-A0A6L8GMI3-F1
#
_entry.id   AF-A0A6L8GMI3-F1
#
_cell.length_a   1.000
_cell.length_b   1.000
_cell.length_c   1.000
_cell.angle_alpha   90.00
_cell.angle_beta   90.00
_cell.angle_gamma   90.00
#
_symmetry.space_group_name_H-M   'P 1'
#
loop_
_entity.id
_entity.type
_entity.pdbx_description
1 polymer ?
#
loop_
_entity_poly.entity_id
_entity_poly.type
_entity_poly.pdbx_seq_one_letter_code
_entity_poly.pdbx_strand_id
1 'polypeptide(L)'
;MTELGRHFGISAVHCGHHLSQAGLRDKDGLPLPQALDQGYAYKRPEQNANRSVLWNYGHCSGILQQQGLHSIGEQRLVEQWADLLEALHVGSPAILLTPQEMADSDMPQHLRDCVNQCLAARGSQLRICKKDTQTGQASGTEAAMGESEERNRLQGELSPGVPIGCGLSVVT
;
A
#
# COMPACT_ATOMS: atom_id res chain seq x y z
N MET A 1 14.45 -8.01 23.51
CA MET A 1 14.95 -7.03 22.54
C MET A 1 15.81 -7.68 21.46
N THR A 2 16.68 -8.65 21.79
CA THR A 2 17.50 -9.37 20.81
C THR A 2 16.68 -10.00 19.68
N GLU A 3 15.53 -10.62 19.97
CA GLU A 3 14.67 -11.19 18.92
C GLU A 3 14.12 -10.15 17.95
N LEU A 4 13.62 -9.05 18.50
CA LEU A 4 13.07 -7.95 17.70
C LEU A 4 14.16 -7.32 16.82
N GLY A 5 15.36 -7.09 17.36
CA GLY A 5 16.49 -6.62 16.58
C GLY A 5 16.86 -7.58 15.45
N ARG A 6 16.94 -8.89 15.75
CA ARG A 6 17.22 -9.93 14.76
C ARG A 6 16.20 -9.95 13.62
N HIS A 7 14.91 -9.74 13.92
CA HIS A 7 13.87 -9.74 12.89
C HIS A 7 14.05 -8.64 11.84
N PHE A 8 14.57 -7.48 12.24
CA PHE A 8 14.82 -6.32 11.37
C PHE A 8 16.29 -6.19 10.95
N GLY A 9 17.15 -7.15 11.29
CA GLY A 9 18.57 -7.10 10.94
C GLY A 9 19.36 -6.01 11.68
N ILE A 10 18.86 -5.52 12.81
CA ILE A 10 19.49 -4.47 13.61
C ILE A 10 19.97 -5.01 14.97
N SER A 11 20.96 -4.33 15.56
CA SER A 11 21.44 -4.69 16.89
C SER A 11 20.36 -4.43 17.95
N ALA A 12 20.43 -5.16 19.08
CA ALA A 12 19.53 -4.91 20.20
C ALA A 12 19.65 -3.46 20.73
N VAL A 13 20.84 -2.84 20.62
CA VAL A 13 21.08 -1.44 21.00
C VAL A 13 20.32 -0.50 20.06
N HIS A 14 20.41 -0.73 18.75
CA HIS A 14 19.73 0.09 17.75
C HIS A 14 18.20 -0.07 17.87
N CYS A 15 17.72 -1.30 18.07
CA CYS A 15 16.31 -1.56 18.37
C CYS A 15 15.85 -0.80 19.62
N GLY A 16 16.68 -0.79 20.67
CA GLY A 16 16.43 -0.02 21.88
C GLY A 16 16.41 1.50 21.65
N HIS A 17 17.18 2.01 20.69
CA HIS A 17 17.18 3.42 20.31
C HIS A 17 15.86 3.82 19.64
N HIS A 18 15.36 3.02 18.70
CA HIS A 18 14.06 3.25 18.06
C HIS A 18 12.90 3.25 19.06
N LEU A 19 12.92 2.35 20.06
CA LEU A 19 11.93 2.33 21.13
C LEU A 19 12.03 3.57 22.04
N SER A 20 13.23 4.10 22.26
CA SER A 20 13.42 5.36 22.99
C SER A 20 12.93 6.57 22.19
N GLN A 21 13.21 6.61 20.88
CA GLN A 21 12.68 7.65 19.98
C GLN A 21 11.14 7.63 19.91
N ALA A 22 10.54 6.44 19.99
CA ALA A 22 9.08 6.28 20.08
C ALA A 22 8.48 6.66 21.45
N GLY A 23 9.30 7.09 22.42
CA GLY A 23 8.83 7.39 23.77
C GLY A 23 8.42 6.14 24.57
N LEU A 24 8.81 4.94 24.14
CA LEU A 24 8.44 3.71 24.84
C LEU A 24 9.47 3.29 25.88
N ARG A 25 10.72 3.75 25.74
CA ARG A 25 11.86 3.31 26.54
C ARG A 25 12.68 4.47 27.11
N ASP A 26 12.91 4.45 28.42
CA ASP A 26 13.73 5.43 29.13
C ASP A 26 15.25 5.17 28.94
N LYS A 27 16.09 6.12 29.35
CA LYS A 27 17.57 6.05 29.33
C LYS A 27 18.13 4.85 30.09
N ASP A 28 17.43 4.42 31.15
CA ASP A 28 17.79 3.23 31.95
C ASP A 28 17.40 1.92 31.25
N GLY A 29 16.80 2.02 30.07
CA GLY A 29 16.39 0.90 29.24
C GLY A 29 15.09 0.24 29.67
N LEU A 30 14.38 0.84 30.63
CA LEU A 30 13.09 0.40 31.15
C LEU A 30 11.94 0.95 30.31
N PRO A 31 10.79 0.24 30.26
CA PRO A 31 9.61 0.72 29.56
C PRO A 31 9.00 1.88 30.34
N LEU A 32 8.60 2.93 29.64
CA LEU A 32 7.83 4.03 30.21
C LEU A 32 6.41 3.55 30.57
N PRO A 33 5.69 4.21 31.50
CA PRO A 33 4.34 3.81 31.90
C PRO A 33 3.40 3.62 30.70
N GLN A 34 3.44 4.56 29.74
CA GLN A 34 2.66 4.46 28.50
C GLN A 34 2.91 3.19 27.69
N ALA A 35 4.14 2.66 27.70
CA ALA A 35 4.47 1.43 27.00
C ALA A 35 3.85 0.20 27.67
N LEU A 36 3.64 0.25 28.99
CA LEU A 36 2.92 -0.80 29.72
C LEU A 36 1.42 -0.68 29.47
N ASP A 37 0.88 0.54 29.57
CA ASP A 37 -0.55 0.82 29.43
C ASP A 37 -1.07 0.48 28.03
N GLN A 38 -0.27 0.74 27.00
CA GLN A 38 -0.59 0.46 25.60
C GLN A 38 -0.20 -0.97 25.15
N GLY A 39 0.35 -1.79 26.06
CA GLY A 39 0.68 -3.20 25.78
C GLY A 39 1.95 -3.42 24.95
N TYR A 40 2.83 -2.41 24.80
CA TYR A 40 4.15 -2.57 24.18
C TYR A 40 5.14 -3.34 25.06
N ALA A 41 4.93 -3.35 26.37
CA ALA A 41 5.77 -4.08 27.31
C ALA A 41 4.96 -4.64 28.47
N TYR A 42 5.49 -5.69 29.09
CA TYR A 42 4.92 -6.32 30.28
C TYR A 42 5.98 -6.51 31.35
N LYS A 43 5.59 -6.29 32.61
CA LYS A 43 6.38 -6.64 33.79
C LYS A 43 6.00 -8.05 34.24
N ARG A 44 7.00 -8.92 34.44
CA ARG A 44 6.76 -10.25 34.99
C ARG A 44 6.48 -10.16 36.50
N PRO A 45 5.48 -10.89 37.04
CA PRO A 45 5.22 -10.93 38.48
C PRO A 45 6.38 -11.55 39.26
N GLU A 46 6.55 -11.08 40.49
CA GLU A 46 7.82 -10.81 41.18
C GLU A 46 8.58 -12.02 41.77
N GLN A 47 8.34 -13.24 41.31
CA GLN A 47 9.00 -14.43 41.90
C GLN A 47 10.43 -14.69 41.38
N ASN A 48 10.91 -13.93 40.39
CA ASN A 48 12.30 -14.00 39.91
C ASN A 48 12.83 -12.57 39.67
N ALA A 49 13.30 -11.97 40.75
CA ALA A 49 13.74 -10.57 40.89
C ALA A 49 15.03 -10.24 40.12
N ASN A 50 15.02 -10.43 38.80
CA ASN A 50 15.97 -9.80 37.88
C ASN A 50 15.20 -9.22 36.70
N ARG A 51 14.65 -8.01 36.88
CA ARG A 51 14.34 -7.01 35.83
C ARG A 51 13.89 -7.54 34.46
N SER A 52 13.00 -8.55 34.40
CA SER A 52 12.61 -9.14 33.12
C SER A 52 11.40 -8.40 32.55
N VAL A 53 11.67 -7.21 32.02
CA VAL A 53 10.73 -6.55 31.11
C VAL A 53 10.67 -7.35 29.82
N LEU A 54 9.47 -7.72 29.41
CA LEU A 54 9.22 -8.35 28.12
C LEU A 54 8.58 -7.34 27.18
N TRP A 55 9.23 -7.11 26.04
CA TRP A 55 8.68 -6.27 24.98
C TRP A 55 7.75 -7.09 24.11
N ASN A 56 6.56 -6.57 23.83
CA ASN A 56 5.59 -7.19 22.95
C ASN A 56 6.11 -7.13 21.51
N TYR A 57 6.35 -8.31 20.93
CA TYR A 57 6.93 -8.41 19.60
C TYR A 57 6.06 -7.76 18.52
N GLY A 58 4.75 -8.04 18.51
CA GLY A 58 3.84 -7.55 17.46
C GLY A 58 3.67 -6.04 17.51
N HIS A 59 3.37 -5.51 18.70
CA HIS A 59 3.21 -4.07 18.90
C HIS A 59 4.50 -3.31 18.60
N CYS A 60 5.65 -3.78 19.11
CA CYS A 60 6.92 -3.11 18.84
C CYS A 60 7.37 -3.23 17.37
N SER A 61 7.07 -4.35 16.69
CA SER A 61 7.34 -4.49 15.26
C SER A 61 6.59 -3.44 14.45
N GLY A 62 5.33 -3.15 14.77
CA GLY A 62 4.55 -2.11 14.11
C GLY A 62 5.18 -0.72 14.24
N ILE A 63 5.71 -0.37 15.41
CA ILE A 63 6.42 0.90 15.62
C ILE A 63 7.71 0.97 14.79
N LEU A 64 8.47 -0.12 14.72
CA LEU A 64 9.69 -0.17 13.89
C LEU A 64 9.35 -0.02 12.41
N GLN A 65 8.27 -0.64 11.93
CA GLN A 65 7.79 -0.48 10.56
C GLN A 65 7.34 0.96 10.26
N GLN A 66 6.63 1.61 11.19
CA GLN A 66 6.26 3.03 11.06
C GLN A 66 7.47 3.97 10.99
N GLN A 67 8.60 3.56 11.58
CA GLN A 67 9.88 4.25 11.49
C GLN A 67 10.69 3.89 10.24
N GLY A 68 10.11 3.13 9.31
CA GLY A 68 10.71 2.77 8.02
C GLY A 68 11.61 1.54 8.06
N LEU A 69 11.58 0.74 9.14
CA LEU A 69 12.29 -0.54 9.15
C LEU A 69 11.48 -1.63 8.49
N HIS A 70 12.14 -2.37 7.61
CA HIS A 70 11.60 -3.55 6.95
C HIS A 70 12.21 -4.80 7.60
N SER A 71 11.41 -5.85 7.77
CA SER A 71 11.93 -7.11 8.32
C SER A 71 12.92 -7.75 7.34
N ILE A 72 13.87 -8.56 7.82
CA ILE A 72 14.80 -9.30 6.96
C ILE A 72 14.03 -10.16 5.95
N GLY A 73 12.92 -10.77 6.39
CA GLY A 73 12.09 -11.60 5.51
C GLY A 73 11.49 -10.79 4.35
N GLU A 74 11.03 -9.58 4.64
CA GLU A 74 10.49 -8.66 3.63
C GLU A 74 11.57 -8.15 2.69
N GLN A 75 12.74 -7.75 3.23
CA GLN A 75 13.89 -7.33 2.42
C GLN A 75 14.34 -8.44 1.46
N ARG A 76 14.42 -9.67 1.95
CA ARG A 76 14.75 -10.84 1.11
C ARG A 76 13.69 -11.09 0.04
N LEU A 77 12.41 -10.94 0.38
CA LEU A 77 11.32 -11.11 -0.56
C LEU A 77 11.39 -10.05 -1.68
N VAL A 78 11.74 -8.81 -1.34
CA VAL A 78 12.00 -7.74 -2.32
C VAL A 78 13.13 -8.11 -3.27
N GLU A 79 14.24 -8.63 -2.75
CA GLU A 79 15.38 -9.08 -3.57
C GLU A 79 14.98 -10.21 -4.53
N GLN A 80 14.26 -11.22 -4.02
CA GLN A 80 13.78 -12.35 -4.82
C GLN A 80 12.85 -11.91 -5.95
N TRP A 81 11.97 -10.95 -5.67
CA TRP A 81 11.10 -10.36 -6.68
C TRP A 81 11.88 -9.59 -7.73
N ALA A 82 12.86 -8.78 -7.32
CA ALA A 82 13.72 -8.07 -8.26
C ALA A 82 14.48 -9.04 -9.18
N ASP A 83 15.07 -10.10 -8.62
CA ASP A 83 15.78 -11.14 -9.36
C ASP A 83 14.87 -11.82 -10.40
N LEU A 84 13.67 -12.23 -9.98
CA LEU A 84 12.68 -12.86 -10.86
C LEU A 84 12.29 -11.95 -12.03
N LEU A 85 12.00 -10.68 -11.73
CA LEU A 85 11.55 -9.73 -12.75
C LEU A 85 12.65 -9.37 -13.74
N GLU A 86 13.89 -9.23 -13.29
CA GLU A 86 15.03 -9.04 -14.19
C GLU A 86 15.27 -10.27 -15.06
N ALA A 87 15.16 -11.47 -14.49
CA ALA A 87 15.27 -12.72 -15.25
C ALA A 87 14.15 -12.86 -16.30
N LEU A 88 12.92 -12.44 -15.99
CA LEU A 88 11.83 -12.39 -16.96
C LEU A 88 12.07 -11.33 -18.05
N HIS A 89 12.64 -10.18 -17.68
CA HIS A 89 12.93 -9.10 -18.62
C HIS A 89 14.04 -9.46 -19.62
N VAL A 90 15.08 -10.16 -19.16
CA VAL A 90 16.20 -10.67 -19.99
C VAL A 90 15.84 -11.99 -20.67
N GLY A 91 14.80 -12.67 -20.17
CA GLY A 91 14.46 -14.06 -20.47
C GLY A 91 14.06 -14.37 -21.91
N SER A 92 13.99 -15.68 -22.17
CA SER A 92 13.74 -16.27 -23.49
C SER A 92 12.31 -15.98 -23.99
N PRO A 93 12.11 -15.79 -25.32
CA PRO A 93 10.79 -15.54 -25.93
C PRO A 93 9.74 -16.65 -25.74
N ALA A 94 10.11 -17.77 -25.11
CA ALA A 94 9.18 -18.84 -24.73
C ALA A 94 8.33 -18.52 -23.48
N ILE A 95 8.69 -17.51 -22.69
CA ILE A 95 7.89 -17.06 -21.55
C ILE A 95 6.97 -15.95 -22.03
N LEU A 96 5.67 -16.25 -22.14
CA LEU A 96 4.65 -15.31 -22.60
C LEU A 96 4.27 -14.25 -21.56
N LEU A 97 4.74 -14.39 -20.31
CA LEU A 97 4.38 -13.53 -19.21
C LEU A 97 5.41 -12.41 -19.03
N THR A 98 4.96 -11.16 -19.18
CA THR A 98 5.81 -10.00 -18.96
C THR A 98 6.08 -9.79 -17.46
N PRO A 99 7.18 -9.11 -17.09
CA PRO A 99 7.44 -8.75 -15.70
C PRO A 99 6.28 -7.96 -15.05
N GLN A 100 5.61 -7.09 -15.81
CA GLN A 100 4.45 -6.33 -15.33
C GLN A 100 3.26 -7.26 -15.06
N GLU A 101 2.95 -8.19 -15.96
CA GLU A 101 1.85 -9.13 -15.76
C GLU A 101 2.08 -10.05 -14.55
N MET A 102 3.32 -10.56 -14.37
CA MET A 102 3.71 -11.34 -13.20
C MET A 102 3.55 -10.52 -11.90
N ALA A 103 3.97 -9.26 -11.90
CA ALA A 103 3.81 -8.40 -10.75
C ALA A 103 2.33 -8.05 -10.47
N ASP A 104 1.49 -8.04 -11.50
CA ASP A 104 0.05 -7.81 -11.39
C ASP A 104 -0.72 -9.02 -10.86
N SER A 105 -0.29 -10.24 -11.13
CA SER A 105 -0.93 -11.46 -10.63
C SER A 105 -0.47 -11.86 -9.23
N ASP A 106 0.84 -11.85 -8.98
CA ASP A 106 1.42 -12.57 -7.84
C ASP A 106 2.17 -11.69 -6.84
N MET A 107 2.57 -10.46 -7.21
CA MET A 107 3.34 -9.59 -6.31
C MET A 107 2.44 -8.84 -5.31
N PRO A 108 2.74 -8.92 -4.00
CA PRO A 108 2.06 -8.10 -3.00
C PRO A 108 2.23 -6.59 -3.27
N GLN A 109 1.12 -5.84 -3.27
CA GLN A 109 1.11 -4.43 -3.66
C GLN A 109 2.06 -3.54 -2.83
N HIS A 110 2.18 -3.82 -1.53
CA HIS A 110 3.04 -3.04 -0.62
C HIS A 110 4.54 -3.20 -0.94
N LEU A 111 4.94 -4.25 -1.67
CA LEU A 111 6.35 -4.47 -2.04
C LEU A 111 6.75 -3.77 -3.33
N ARG A 112 5.79 -3.33 -4.16
CA ARG A 112 6.09 -2.77 -5.49
C ARG A 112 7.06 -1.59 -5.43
N ASP A 113 6.84 -0.69 -4.48
CA ASP A 113 7.68 0.50 -4.32
C ASP A 113 9.10 0.10 -3.89
N CYS A 114 9.24 -0.85 -2.95
CA CYS A 114 10.53 -1.38 -2.52
C CYS A 114 11.25 -2.16 -3.64
N VAL A 115 10.53 -2.97 -4.42
CA VAL A 115 11.09 -3.71 -5.57
C VAL A 115 11.56 -2.74 -6.66
N ASN A 116 10.77 -1.71 -6.99
CA ASN A 116 11.19 -0.68 -7.94
C ASN A 116 12.45 0.06 -7.48
N GLN A 117 12.54 0.39 -6.18
CA GLN A 117 13.75 0.99 -5.60
C GLN A 117 14.95 0.02 -5.70
N CYS A 118 14.74 -1.27 -5.41
CA CYS A 118 15.78 -2.29 -5.54
C CYS A 118 16.28 -2.41 -6.99
N LEU A 119 15.36 -2.51 -7.96
CA LEU A 119 15.67 -2.52 -9.40
C LEU A 119 16.43 -1.25 -9.82
N ALA A 120 16.02 -0.08 -9.32
CA ALA A 120 16.72 1.18 -9.58
C ALA A 120 18.16 1.17 -9.05
N ALA A 121 18.36 0.70 -7.81
CA ALA A 121 19.67 0.62 -7.18
C ALA A 121 20.61 -0.35 -7.92
N ARG A 122 20.06 -1.37 -8.58
CA ARG A 122 20.78 -2.32 -9.44
C ARG A 122 21.10 -1.78 -10.84
N GLY A 123 20.59 -0.60 -11.20
CA GLY A 123 20.76 -0.02 -12.54
C GLY A 123 19.79 -0.56 -13.60
N SER A 124 18.76 -1.30 -13.19
CA SER A 124 17.73 -1.79 -14.10
C SER A 124 16.81 -0.66 -14.56
N GLN A 125 16.45 -0.69 -15.84
CA GLN A 125 15.46 0.22 -16.42
C GLN A 125 14.03 -0.27 -16.20
N LEU A 126 13.85 -1.50 -15.67
CA LEU A 126 12.55 -2.07 -15.42
C LEU A 126 11.81 -1.29 -14.31
N ARG A 127 10.54 -0.99 -14.58
CA ARG A 127 9.63 -0.33 -13.63
C ARG A 127 8.28 -1.03 -13.64
N ILE A 128 7.81 -1.41 -12.46
CA ILE A 128 6.51 -2.02 -12.25
C ILE A 128 5.50 -0.93 -11.86
N CYS A 129 4.49 -0.73 -12.70
CA CYS A 129 3.43 0.24 -12.46
C CYS A 129 2.40 -0.32 -11.48
N LYS A 130 1.71 0.55 -10.75
CA LYS A 130 0.51 0.19 -9.98
C LYS A 130 -0.65 0.02 -10.96
N LYS A 131 -1.48 -0.99 -10.75
CA LYS A 131 -2.72 -1.14 -11.52
C LYS A 131 -3.70 -0.10 -10.99
N ASP A 132 -4.01 0.92 -11.79
CA ASP A 132 -5.13 1.79 -11.47
C ASP A 132 -6.37 0.90 -11.43
N THR A 133 -7.02 0.83 -10.25
CA THR A 133 -8.31 0.16 -10.13
C THR A 133 -9.29 0.99 -10.94
N GLN A 134 -9.44 0.64 -12.22
CA GLN A 134 -10.33 1.29 -13.15
C GLN A 134 -11.77 1.04 -12.68
N THR A 135 -12.28 2.01 -11.92
CA THR A 135 -13.71 2.16 -11.65
C THR A 135 -14.29 2.61 -12.99
N GLY A 136 -14.95 1.70 -13.68
CA GLY A 136 -15.54 1.99 -14.98
C GLY A 136 -16.59 3.09 -14.88
N GLN A 137 -16.46 4.13 -15.71
CA GLN A 137 -17.60 4.86 -16.24
C GLN A 137 -17.37 5.20 -17.72
N ALA A 138 -18.15 4.47 -18.52
CA ALA A 138 -18.86 4.88 -19.73
C ALA A 138 -18.10 5.62 -20.84
N SER A 139 -18.06 4.94 -21.99
CA SER A 139 -18.23 5.56 -23.30
C SER A 139 -19.30 6.66 -23.27
N GLY A 140 -18.87 7.87 -23.63
CA GLY A 140 -19.71 8.95 -24.10
C GLY A 140 -19.05 9.51 -25.35
N THR A 141 -19.43 8.95 -26.50
CA THR A 141 -19.29 9.63 -27.79
C THR A 141 -20.12 10.90 -27.72
N GLU A 142 -19.50 12.06 -27.74
CA GLU A 142 -20.15 13.31 -28.14
C GLU A 142 -19.10 14.27 -28.69
N ALA A 143 -18.92 14.16 -30.01
CA ALA A 143 -18.38 15.22 -30.83
C ALA A 143 -19.38 16.37 -30.84
N ALA A 144 -19.02 17.55 -30.34
CA ALA A 144 -19.62 18.82 -30.73
C ALA A 144 -18.86 20.02 -30.13
N MET A 145 -18.56 20.98 -31.00
CA MET A 145 -18.28 22.42 -30.82
C MET A 145 -16.96 22.83 -31.51
N GLY A 146 -16.96 23.70 -32.52
CA GLY A 146 -18.05 24.43 -33.13
C GLY A 146 -17.52 25.25 -34.31
N GLU A 147 -18.14 25.06 -35.47
CA GLU A 147 -18.04 26.00 -36.58
C GLU A 147 -19.26 26.93 -36.50
N SER A 148 -18.97 28.21 -36.30
CA SER A 148 -19.95 29.28 -36.44
C SER A 148 -20.00 29.65 -37.92
N GLU A 149 -21.16 29.51 -38.57
CA GLU A 149 -21.54 30.40 -39.67
C GLU A 149 -23.00 30.16 -40.10
N GLU A 150 -23.85 31.09 -39.66
CA GLU A 150 -24.74 31.90 -40.50
C GLU A 150 -25.46 31.22 -41.69
N ARG A 151 -26.80 31.04 -41.57
CA ARG A 151 -27.80 31.60 -42.52
C ARG A 151 -29.26 31.24 -42.18
N ASN A 152 -29.95 32.25 -41.67
CA ASN A 152 -31.23 32.79 -42.17
C ASN A 152 -31.96 31.98 -43.28
N ARG A 153 -33.14 31.43 -42.97
CA ARG A 153 -34.43 31.81 -43.60
C ARG A 153 -35.60 30.92 -43.17
N LEU A 154 -36.62 31.59 -42.64
CA LEU A 154 -38.04 31.49 -42.96
C LEU A 154 -38.85 30.22 -42.64
N GLN A 155 -39.94 30.49 -41.90
CA GLN A 155 -41.29 29.90 -41.99
C GLN A 155 -41.42 28.41 -41.62
N GLY A 156 -42.37 28.00 -40.79
CA GLY A 156 -43.51 28.67 -40.19
C GLY A 156 -44.41 27.61 -39.57
N GLU A 157 -45.30 28.08 -38.69
CA GLU A 157 -46.62 27.53 -38.42
C GLU A 157 -46.78 26.20 -37.63
N LEU A 158 -47.70 26.31 -36.65
CA LEU A 158 -48.62 25.30 -36.12
C LEU A 158 -48.19 24.44 -34.90
N SER A 159 -48.50 25.00 -33.72
CA SER A 159 -49.14 24.33 -32.57
C SER A 159 -50.45 23.58 -32.95
N PRO A 160 -51.20 22.87 -32.05
CA PRO A 160 -50.93 22.40 -30.67
C PRO A 160 -51.49 20.96 -30.36
N GLY A 161 -51.35 20.52 -29.10
CA GLY A 161 -52.32 19.61 -28.42
C GLY A 161 -51.83 18.17 -28.20
N VAL A 162 -52.12 17.44 -27.11
CA VAL A 162 -52.95 17.57 -25.91
C VAL A 162 -52.39 16.52 -24.91
N PRO A 163 -52.48 16.73 -23.58
CA PRO A 163 -51.99 15.81 -22.56
C PRO A 163 -53.03 14.76 -22.16
N ILE A 164 -52.56 13.55 -21.83
CA ILE A 164 -53.29 12.52 -21.05
C ILE A 164 -52.20 11.86 -20.18
N GLY A 165 -52.22 11.84 -18.85
CA GLY A 165 -53.35 11.82 -17.93
C GLY A 165 -53.50 10.40 -17.35
N CYS A 166 -53.48 10.30 -16.01
CA CYS A 166 -53.74 9.10 -15.19
C CYS A 166 -52.58 8.07 -15.11
N GLY A 167 -52.14 7.63 -13.94
CA GLY A 167 -52.67 7.76 -12.59
C GLY A 167 -52.57 6.40 -11.88
N LEU A 168 -52.24 6.44 -10.58
CA LEU A 168 -52.56 5.44 -9.55
C LEU A 168 -51.98 4.02 -9.77
N SER A 169 -51.73 3.18 -8.78
CA SER A 169 -51.66 3.29 -7.32
C SER A 169 -51.00 1.99 -6.82
N VAL A 170 -50.51 2.08 -5.59
CA VAL A 170 -49.99 1.05 -4.70
C VAL A 170 -50.79 -0.27 -4.67
N VAL A 171 -50.09 -1.39 -4.43
CA VAL A 171 -50.55 -2.49 -3.55
C VAL A 171 -49.28 -3.15 -2.99
N THR A 172 -48.97 -2.86 -1.72
CA THR A 172 -49.01 -3.78 -0.55
C THR A 172 -48.20 -5.05 -0.73
#